data_AF-A0A914HAX4-F1
#
_entry.id   AF-A0A914HAX4-F1
#
_cell.length_a   1.000
_cell.length_b   1.000
_cell.length_c   1.000
_cell.angle_alpha   90.00
_cell.angle_beta   90.00
_cell.angle_gamma   90.00
#
_symmetry.space_group_name_H-M   'P 1'
#
loop_
_entity.id
_entity.type
_entity.pdbx_description
1 polymer ?
#
loop_
_entity_poly.entity_id
_entity_poly.type
_entity_poly.pdbx_seq_one_letter_code
_entity_poly.pdbx_strand_id
1 'polypeptide(L)'
;MRSVNHLQIDRKPENSSSNTRLKPTNSICARLDFQERTKAEIILNALSVDKEPKRSKTKRQLSLDGTIIIANFFSDDQKSLMRSVNNFFDMCQLSRSCIDMASNYSLKPSEMPTKKKKNEGKK
;
A
#
# COMPACT_ATOMS: atom_id res chain seq x y z
N MET A 1 -40.98 -66.81 -11.28
CA MET A 1 -39.85 -67.07 -12.21
C MET A 1 -39.99 -66.15 -13.41
N ARG A 2 -38.88 -65.48 -13.78
CA ARG A 2 -38.67 -64.57 -14.95
C ARG A 2 -39.31 -63.17 -14.80
N SER A 3 -38.64 -62.05 -15.05
CA SER A 3 -37.22 -61.74 -15.23
C SER A 3 -37.10 -60.22 -15.05
N VAL A 4 -36.10 -59.77 -14.31
CA VAL A 4 -35.83 -58.36 -14.00
C VAL A 4 -35.05 -57.78 -15.18
N ASN A 5 -35.59 -56.76 -15.84
CA ASN A 5 -34.81 -55.98 -16.80
C ASN A 5 -34.35 -54.67 -16.17
N HIS A 6 -33.06 -54.70 -15.86
CA HIS A 6 -32.16 -53.59 -15.57
C HIS A 6 -32.18 -52.58 -16.73
N LEU A 7 -32.37 -51.29 -16.43
CA LEU A 7 -31.89 -50.22 -17.31
C LEU A 7 -31.27 -49.09 -16.48
N GLN A 8 -30.10 -48.70 -16.95
CA GLN A 8 -29.06 -47.94 -16.27
C GLN A 8 -29.40 -46.47 -16.01
N ILE A 9 -28.69 -45.97 -15.02
CA ILE A 9 -28.52 -44.59 -14.57
C ILE A 9 -27.94 -43.73 -15.70
N ASP A 10 -28.61 -42.63 -16.06
CA ASP A 10 -27.96 -41.47 -16.68
C ASP A 10 -28.08 -40.28 -15.73
N ARG A 11 -27.08 -40.15 -14.84
CA ARG A 11 -26.76 -38.87 -14.21
C ARG A 11 -26.04 -38.04 -15.27
N LYS A 12 -26.70 -37.02 -15.82
CA LYS A 12 -26.01 -35.86 -16.38
C LYS A 12 -25.76 -34.84 -15.27
N PRO A 13 -24.51 -34.56 -14.86
CA PRO A 13 -24.20 -33.31 -14.20
C PRO A 13 -23.99 -32.26 -15.30
N GLU A 14 -24.99 -31.40 -15.53
CA GLU A 14 -24.71 -30.16 -16.28
C GLU A 14 -23.90 -29.22 -15.38
N ASN A 15 -22.69 -28.99 -15.84
CA ASN A 15 -21.66 -28.14 -15.29
C ASN A 15 -21.88 -26.68 -15.76
N SER A 16 -21.27 -25.75 -15.02
CA SER A 16 -21.00 -24.34 -15.36
C SER A 16 -22.18 -23.37 -15.15
N SER A 17 -22.13 -22.31 -14.34
CA SER A 17 -21.01 -21.55 -13.82
C SER A 17 -21.40 -20.86 -12.51
N SER A 18 -21.21 -21.51 -11.36
CA SER A 18 -21.14 -20.75 -10.12
C SER A 18 -19.79 -20.04 -10.11
N ASN A 19 -19.79 -18.75 -10.44
CA ASN A 19 -18.66 -17.85 -10.22
C ASN A 19 -18.47 -17.66 -8.70
N THR A 20 -18.01 -18.71 -8.03
CA THR A 20 -17.53 -18.63 -6.66
C THR A 20 -16.21 -17.88 -6.73
N ARG A 21 -16.27 -16.54 -6.62
CA ARG A 21 -15.10 -15.77 -6.18
C ARG A 21 -14.65 -16.40 -4.87
N LEU A 22 -13.63 -17.24 -4.95
CA LEU A 22 -12.93 -17.73 -3.78
C LEU A 22 -12.51 -16.49 -2.99
N LYS A 23 -12.98 -16.38 -1.75
CA LYS A 23 -12.49 -15.34 -0.85
C LYS A 23 -10.99 -15.52 -0.75
N PRO A 24 -10.19 -14.44 -0.79
CA PRO A 24 -8.74 -14.56 -0.65
C PRO A 24 -8.44 -15.30 0.65
N THR A 25 -7.77 -16.44 0.54
CA THR A 25 -7.56 -17.36 1.66
C THR A 25 -6.70 -16.75 2.75
N ASN A 26 -5.81 -15.81 2.38
CA ASN A 26 -4.88 -15.17 3.30
C ASN A 26 -5.13 -13.66 3.34
N SER A 27 -5.19 -13.10 4.55
CA SER A 27 -5.31 -11.66 4.75
C SER A 27 -4.49 -11.19 5.95
N ILE A 28 -3.96 -9.98 5.85
CA ILE A 28 -3.23 -9.31 6.93
C ILE A 28 -3.75 -7.87 7.03
N CYS A 29 -3.93 -7.38 8.25
CA CYS A 29 -4.23 -5.99 8.55
C CYS A 29 -3.11 -5.41 9.41
N ALA A 30 -2.37 -4.45 8.87
CA ALA A 30 -1.36 -3.70 9.61
C ALA A 30 -1.93 -2.35 10.04
N ARG A 31 -1.72 -1.97 11.30
CA ARG A 31 -2.15 -0.69 11.87
C ARG A 31 -0.92 0.00 12.47
N LEU A 32 -0.61 1.19 11.98
CA LEU A 32 0.59 1.94 12.37
C LEU A 32 0.20 3.33 12.83
N ASP A 33 0.45 3.62 14.11
CA ASP A 33 0.23 4.94 14.69
C ASP A 33 1.46 5.82 14.50
N PHE A 34 1.25 7.00 13.91
CA PHE A 34 2.29 8.00 13.67
C PHE A 34 2.22 9.19 14.64
N GLN A 35 1.38 9.11 15.68
CA GLN A 35 1.20 10.08 16.78
C GLN A 35 0.62 11.44 16.35
N GLU A 36 0.89 11.88 15.13
CA GLU A 36 0.43 13.13 14.56
C GLU A 36 -0.30 12.87 13.25
N ARG A 37 -1.49 13.48 13.11
CA ARG A 37 -2.34 13.31 11.93
C ARG A 37 -1.66 13.80 10.66
N THR A 38 -1.01 14.96 10.71
CA THR A 38 -0.29 15.54 9.55
C THR A 38 0.78 14.58 9.03
N LYS A 39 1.58 14.00 9.94
CA LYS A 39 2.61 13.01 9.57
C LYS A 39 1.97 11.78 8.93
N ALA A 40 0.90 11.25 9.52
CA ALA A 40 0.19 10.10 8.98
C ALA A 40 -0.38 10.38 7.58
N GLU A 41 -0.94 11.56 7.33
CA GLU A 41 -1.44 11.98 6.03
C GLU A 41 -0.33 12.07 4.97
N ILE A 42 0.80 12.71 5.30
CA ILE A 42 1.95 12.80 4.38
C ILE A 42 2.48 11.41 4.04
N ILE A 43 2.66 10.54 5.03
CA ILE A 43 3.15 9.17 4.82
C ILE A 43 2.15 8.37 3.99
N LEU A 44 0.85 8.44 4.28
CA LEU A 44 -0.17 7.75 3.48
C LEU A 44 -0.12 8.19 2.01
N ASN A 45 0.03 9.50 1.75
CA ASN A 45 0.12 10.03 0.40
C ASN A 45 1.36 9.48 -0.33
N ALA A 46 2.51 9.44 0.35
CA ALA A 46 3.73 8.84 -0.22
C ALA A 46 3.53 7.35 -0.55
N LEU A 47 2.95 6.58 0.38
CA LEU A 47 2.68 5.15 0.20
C LEU A 47 1.64 4.84 -0.89
N SER A 48 0.72 5.76 -1.15
CA SER A 48 -0.34 5.59 -2.15
C SER A 48 0.18 5.65 -3.59
N VAL A 49 1.38 6.21 -3.79
CA VAL A 49 2.08 6.22 -5.09
C VAL A 49 2.67 4.84 -5.40
N ASP A 50 3.14 4.11 -4.39
CA ASP A 50 3.60 2.73 -4.53
C ASP A 50 2.40 1.79 -4.68
N LYS A 51 2.00 1.53 -5.92
CA LYS A 51 0.89 0.62 -6.22
C LYS A 51 1.39 -0.80 -6.34
N GLU A 52 0.61 -1.72 -5.81
CA GLU A 52 0.85 -3.15 -5.96
C GLU A 52 0.91 -3.51 -7.48
N PRO A 53 1.96 -4.19 -7.95
CA PRO A 53 2.11 -4.51 -9.37
C PRO A 53 0.94 -5.34 -9.89
N LYS A 54 0.49 -5.11 -11.13
CA LYS A 54 -0.63 -5.85 -11.74
C LYS A 54 -0.43 -7.38 -11.75
N ARG A 55 0.83 -7.82 -11.81
CA ARG A 55 1.26 -9.22 -11.77
C ARG A 55 1.32 -9.82 -10.36
N SER A 56 1.09 -9.03 -9.33
CA SER A 56 1.01 -9.50 -7.95
C SER A 56 -0.27 -10.31 -7.76
N LYS A 57 -0.17 -11.37 -6.96
CA LYS A 57 -1.32 -12.13 -6.48
C LYS A 57 -1.95 -11.49 -5.24
N THR A 58 -1.36 -10.40 -4.76
CA THR A 58 -1.80 -9.67 -3.57
C THR A 58 -2.52 -8.40 -4.00
N LYS A 59 -3.56 -8.03 -3.24
CA LYS A 59 -4.21 -6.73 -3.30
C LYS A 59 -3.95 -5.98 -2.00
N ARG A 60 -3.51 -4.72 -2.10
CA ARG A 60 -3.28 -3.82 -0.97
C ARG A 60 -4.30 -2.68 -0.99
N GLN A 61 -4.88 -2.38 0.17
CA GLN A 61 -5.78 -1.25 0.38
C GLN A 61 -5.30 -0.45 1.58
N LEU A 62 -5.13 0.85 1.39
CA LEU A 62 -4.67 1.78 2.42
C LEU A 62 -5.80 2.72 2.81
N SER A 63 -5.88 3.05 4.09
CA SER A 63 -6.78 4.06 4.64
C SER A 63 -6.16 4.74 5.85
N LEU A 64 -6.68 5.91 6.22
CA LEU A 64 -6.27 6.65 7.42
C LEU A 64 -7.43 6.72 8.42
N ASP A 65 -7.14 6.45 9.68
CA ASP A 65 -8.03 6.63 10.82
C ASP A 65 -7.32 7.47 11.89
N GLY A 66 -7.60 8.78 11.92
CA GLY A 66 -6.91 9.71 12.81
C GLY A 66 -5.40 9.78 12.53
N THR A 67 -4.60 9.27 13.47
CA THR A 67 -3.13 9.17 13.38
C THR A 67 -2.65 7.79 12.91
N ILE A 68 -3.58 6.88 12.64
CA ILE A 68 -3.31 5.48 12.34
C ILE A 68 -3.49 5.19 10.85
N ILE A 69 -2.42 4.77 10.18
CA ILE A 69 -2.52 4.18 8.84
C ILE A 69 -2.94 2.72 8.98
N ILE A 70 -3.97 2.35 8.23
CA ILE A 70 -4.48 0.98 8.15
C ILE A 70 -4.17 0.45 6.75
N ALA A 71 -3.44 -0.67 6.68
CA ALA A 71 -3.12 -1.36 5.45
C ALA A 71 -3.70 -2.78 5.46
N ASN A 72 -4.67 -3.02 4.58
CA ASN A 72 -5.30 -4.31 4.40
C ASN A 72 -4.73 -5.02 3.17
N PHE A 73 -4.30 -6.25 3.36
CA PHE A 73 -3.69 -7.09 2.34
C PHE A 73 -4.51 -8.35 2.16
N PHE A 74 -4.70 -8.75 0.91
CA PHE A 74 -5.47 -9.95 0.54
C PHE A 74 -4.72 -10.70 -0.55
N SER A 75 -4.51 -12.00 -0.39
CA SER A 75 -3.79 -12.80 -1.38
C SER A 75 -4.21 -14.25 -1.38
N ASP A 76 -4.15 -14.87 -2.56
CA ASP A 76 -4.30 -16.32 -2.73
C ASP A 76 -2.95 -17.04 -2.56
N ASP A 77 -1.84 -16.31 -2.47
CA ASP A 77 -0.49 -16.84 -2.33
C ASP A 77 0.24 -16.21 -1.15
N GLN A 78 0.59 -17.03 -0.16
CA GLN A 78 1.25 -16.59 1.07
C GLN A 78 2.61 -15.92 0.78
N LYS A 79 3.38 -16.41 -0.20
CA LYS A 79 4.69 -15.82 -0.54
C LYS A 79 4.53 -14.41 -1.10
N SER A 80 3.56 -14.20 -1.99
CA SER A 80 3.21 -12.89 -2.52
C SER A 80 2.66 -11.96 -1.44
N LEU A 81 1.88 -12.48 -0.48
CA LEU A 81 1.37 -11.71 0.65
C LEU A 81 2.53 -11.18 1.51
N MET A 82 3.43 -12.06 1.94
CA MET A 82 4.58 -11.68 2.77
C MET A 82 5.47 -10.66 2.07
N ARG A 83 5.69 -10.81 0.75
CA ARG A 83 6.45 -9.83 -0.04
C ARG A 83 5.79 -8.45 -0.03
N SER A 84 4.48 -8.38 -0.26
CA SER A 84 3.74 -7.10 -0.30
C SER A 84 3.73 -6.41 1.06
N VAL A 85 3.57 -7.19 2.15
CA VAL A 85 3.62 -6.69 3.52
C VAL A 85 5.02 -6.16 3.88
N ASN A 86 6.08 -6.90 3.55
CA ASN A 86 7.45 -6.44 3.81
C ASN A 86 7.75 -5.16 3.05
N ASN A 87 7.44 -5.11 1.75
CA ASN A 87 7.62 -3.90 0.94
C ASN A 87 6.86 -2.70 1.52
N PHE A 88 5.64 -2.89 2.02
CA PHE A 88 4.89 -1.83 2.70
C PHE A 88 5.62 -1.30 3.93
N PHE A 89 6.16 -2.18 4.78
CA PHE A 89 6.91 -1.76 5.96
C PHE A 89 8.20 -1.03 5.61
N ASP A 90 8.94 -1.50 4.61
CA ASP A 90 10.16 -0.84 4.12
C ASP A 90 9.84 0.59 3.65
N MET A 91 8.79 0.76 2.83
CA MET A 91 8.37 2.08 2.35
C MET A 91 7.85 2.97 3.49
N CYS A 92 7.19 2.41 4.49
CA CYS A 92 6.76 3.16 5.69
C CYS A 92 7.97 3.69 6.47
N GLN A 93 8.98 2.85 6.70
CA GLN A 93 10.20 3.24 7.41
C GLN A 93 10.97 4.33 6.65
N LEU A 94 11.10 4.18 5.33
CA LEU A 94 11.74 5.20 4.49
C LEU A 94 10.98 6.53 4.53
N SER A 95 9.65 6.50 4.37
CA SER A 95 8.81 7.71 4.40
C SER A 95 8.88 8.42 5.74
N ARG A 96 8.83 7.67 6.85
CA ARG A 96 8.97 8.20 8.20
C ARG A 96 10.33 8.89 8.39
N SER A 97 11.41 8.20 8.01
CA SER A 97 12.77 8.73 8.11
C SER A 97 12.95 10.01 7.28
N CYS A 98 12.34 10.07 6.09
CA CYS A 98 12.36 11.25 5.24
C CYS A 98 11.69 12.45 5.92
N ILE A 99 10.50 12.26 6.50
CA ILE A 99 9.78 13.34 7.21
C ILE A 99 10.55 13.79 8.45
N ASP A 100 11.10 12.86 9.23
CA ASP A 100 11.85 13.20 10.43
C ASP A 100 13.11 14.00 10.06
N MET A 101 13.81 13.64 8.97
CA MET A 101 14.92 14.43 8.45
C MET A 101 14.48 15.81 7.95
N ALA A 102 13.42 15.88 7.13
CA ALA A 102 12.90 17.13 6.59
C ALA A 102 12.44 18.10 7.70
N SER A 103 11.85 17.57 8.78
CA SER A 103 11.41 18.34 9.94
C SER A 103 12.58 18.98 10.69
N ASN A 104 13.76 18.36 10.63
CA ASN A 104 14.98 18.86 11.28
C ASN A 104 15.76 19.88 10.43
N TYR A 105 15.34 20.15 9.18
CA TYR A 105 15.97 21.16 8.35
C TYR A 105 15.50 22.56 8.74
N SER A 106 16.34 23.28 9.48
CA SER A 106 16.23 24.72 9.63
C SER A 106 16.70 25.40 8.34
N LEU A 107 15.77 25.90 7.53
CA LEU A 107 16.10 26.75 6.38
C LEU A 107 16.79 28.01 6.91
N LYS A 108 18.12 28.09 6.76
CA LYS A 108 18.83 29.36 6.96
C LYS A 108 18.36 30.31 5.87
N PRO A 109 17.79 31.49 6.20
CA PRO A 109 17.47 32.48 5.20
C PRO A 109 18.72 32.78 4.39
N SER A 110 18.64 32.66 3.07
CA SER A 110 19.71 33.05 2.16
C SER A 110 20.13 34.47 2.51
N GLU A 111 21.41 34.66 2.85
CA GLU A 111 22.02 35.99 2.92
C GLU A 111 21.90 36.60 1.53
N MET A 112 20.98 37.56 1.36
CA MET A 112 20.89 38.31 0.12
C MET A 112 22.21 39.04 -0.10
N PRO A 113 22.81 39.01 -1.31
CA PRO A 113 24.02 39.77 -1.58
C PRO A 113 23.75 41.26 -1.37
N THR A 114 24.34 41.83 -0.32
CA THR A 114 24.29 43.25 -0.06
C THR A 114 24.98 43.98 -1.21
N LYS A 115 24.21 44.79 -1.94
CA LYS A 115 24.74 45.62 -3.04
C LYS A 115 25.89 46.47 -2.51
N LYS A 116 27.12 46.19 -2.95
CA LYS A 116 28.28 47.09 -2.72
C LYS A 116 27.93 48.47 -3.30
N LYS A 117 27.85 49.49 -2.44
CA LYS A 117 27.78 50.89 -2.88
C LYS A 117 29.03 51.19 -3.70
N LYS A 118 28.84 51.50 -4.99
CA LYS A 118 29.88 52.00 -5.88
C LYS A 118 30.21 53.42 -5.42
N ASN A 119 31.36 53.61 -4.78
CA ASN A 119 31.88 54.95 -4.52
C ASN A 119 32.30 55.57 -5.86
N GLU A 120 31.52 56.53 -6.34
CA GLU A 120 31.92 57.42 -7.42
C GLU A 120 32.93 58.42 -6.87
N GLY A 121 34.20 58.21 -7.24
CA GLY A 121 35.30 59.13 -6.95
C GLY A 121 35.05 60.48 -7.62
N LYS A 122 35.09 61.53 -6.82
CA LYS A 122 35.17 62.93 -7.25
C LYS A 122 36.40 63.14 -8.13
N LYS A 123 36.21 63.81 -9.26
CA LYS A 123 37.28 64.51 -10.00
C LYS A 123 37.57 65.85 -9.33
#